data_AF-A0A7K4D9T8-F1
#
_entry.id   AF-A0A7K4D9T8-F1
#
_cell.length_a   1.000
_cell.length_b   1.000
_cell.length_c   1.000
_cell.angle_alpha   90.00
_cell.angle_beta   90.00
_cell.angle_gamma   90.00
#
_symmetry.space_group_name_H-M   'P 1'
#
loop_
_entity.id
_entity.type
_entity.pdbx_description
1 polymer ?
#
loop_
_entity_poly.entity_id
_entity_poly.type
_entity_poly.pdbx_seq_one_letter_code
_entity_poly.pdbx_strand_id
1 'polypeptide(L)'
;MGKDNESPINIFRKECIRIGVLDNNGEENYKDVFCLFESINEDNSLETKIKKLKSDLAKEHFELFTRKRFLELIENSFEGFQPNNDFELKITKSIQDLFSQYKSNLLNIELKTEDQREKVFKEVKLSQDVPEFIGEDMRSYGPYKKGEIVSIPLRNAEILIREKVAES
;
A
#
# COMPACT_ATOMS: atom_id res chain seq x y z
N MET A 1 10.49 23.08 0.77
CA MET A 1 9.54 23.53 1.81
C MET A 1 8.74 22.31 2.22
N GLY A 2 9.00 21.79 3.42
CA GLY A 2 8.48 20.50 3.87
C GLY A 2 6.96 20.54 3.98
N LYS A 3 6.28 19.64 3.27
CA LYS A 3 4.87 19.35 3.55
C LYS A 3 4.89 18.60 4.87
N ASP A 4 4.41 19.25 5.93
CA ASP A 4 4.37 18.68 7.27
C ASP A 4 3.65 17.32 7.22
N ASN A 5 4.41 16.27 7.55
CA ASN A 5 4.02 14.87 7.65
C ASN A 5 3.12 14.66 8.87
N GLU A 6 1.99 15.34 8.91
CA GLU A 6 1.10 15.29 10.06
C GLU A 6 0.22 14.03 10.00
N SER A 7 0.33 13.17 11.02
CA SER A 7 -0.48 11.96 11.15
C SER A 7 -1.98 12.28 11.05
N PRO A 8 -2.82 11.43 10.42
CA PRO A 8 -4.26 11.67 10.33
C PRO A 8 -4.93 11.98 11.68
N ILE A 9 -4.42 11.39 12.76
CA ILE A 9 -4.91 11.66 14.12
C ILE A 9 -4.62 13.08 14.59
N ASN A 10 -3.49 13.67 14.18
CA ASN A 10 -3.12 15.04 14.51
C ASN A 10 -3.94 16.04 13.67
N ILE A 11 -4.23 15.71 12.41
CA ILE A 11 -5.17 16.49 11.59
C ILE A 11 -6.55 16.51 12.26
N PHE A 12 -7.03 15.36 12.71
CA PHE A 12 -8.30 15.28 13.43
C PHE A 12 -8.27 16.03 14.76
N ARG A 13 -7.16 15.97 15.52
CA ARG A 13 -6.98 16.76 16.73
C ARG A 13 -7.13 18.27 16.48
N LYS A 14 -6.53 18.79 15.40
CA LYS A 14 -6.70 20.21 15.00
C LYS A 14 -8.16 20.53 14.70
N GLU A 15 -8.89 19.61 14.09
CA GLU A 15 -10.33 19.74 13.87
C GLU A 15 -11.13 19.75 15.19
N CYS A 16 -10.79 18.88 16.16
CA CYS A 16 -11.39 18.88 17.49
C CYS A 16 -11.18 20.20 18.24
N ILE A 17 -10.00 20.82 18.12
CA ILE A 17 -9.72 22.15 18.68
C ILE A 17 -10.58 23.21 17.99
N ARG A 18 -10.67 23.16 16.65
CA ARG A 18 -11.47 24.11 15.86
C ARG A 18 -12.96 24.09 16.23
N ILE A 19 -13.51 22.91 16.52
CA ILE A 19 -14.93 22.76 16.88
C ILE A 19 -15.19 22.93 18.39
N GLY A 20 -14.16 23.25 19.18
CA GLY A 20 -14.29 23.51 20.62
C GLY A 20 -14.49 22.26 21.49
N VAL A 21 -14.18 21.08 20.96
CA VAL A 21 -14.20 19.83 21.73
C VAL A 21 -12.97 19.75 22.64
N LEU A 22 -11.80 20.05 22.09
CA LEU A 22 -10.53 20.12 22.81
C LEU A 22 -10.10 21.57 23.02
N ASP A 23 -9.47 21.82 24.16
CA ASP A 23 -8.86 23.11 24.46
C ASP A 23 -7.46 23.20 23.85
N ASN A 24 -7.00 24.41 23.52
CA ASN A 24 -5.70 24.64 22.87
C ASN A 24 -4.51 24.57 23.85
N ASN A 25 -4.69 23.90 25.00
CA ASN A 25 -3.80 23.96 26.16
C ASN A 25 -2.64 22.96 26.05
N GLY A 26 -1.71 23.19 25.10
CA GLY A 26 -0.32 22.72 25.17
C GLY A 26 -0.02 21.21 25.06
N GLU A 27 1.10 20.91 24.38
CA GLU A 27 1.59 19.61 23.89
C GLU A 27 0.71 18.93 22.82
N GLU A 28 1.28 18.72 21.62
CA GLU A 28 0.70 17.88 20.56
C GLU A 28 0.66 16.42 21.02
N ASN A 29 -0.32 16.08 21.84
CA ASN A 29 -0.43 14.77 22.44
C ASN A 29 -1.76 14.12 22.04
N TYR A 30 -1.72 13.24 21.04
CA TYR A 30 -2.87 12.47 20.52
C TYR A 30 -3.67 11.70 21.58
N LYS A 31 -3.16 11.55 22.82
CA LYS A 31 -3.87 10.96 23.94
C LYS A 31 -5.14 11.73 24.30
N ASP A 32 -5.17 13.04 24.09
CA ASP A 32 -6.35 13.87 24.32
C ASP A 32 -7.54 13.43 23.44
N VAL A 33 -7.27 13.08 22.17
CA VAL A 33 -8.23 12.52 21.23
C VAL A 33 -8.73 11.16 21.72
N PHE A 34 -7.84 10.27 22.17
CA PHE A 34 -8.24 8.95 22.67
C PHE A 34 -9.18 9.03 23.88
N CYS A 35 -8.94 9.96 24.81
CA CYS A 35 -9.80 10.17 25.97
C CYS A 35 -11.24 10.57 25.60
N LEU A 36 -11.48 11.12 24.39
CA LEU A 36 -12.84 11.42 23.90
C LEU A 36 -13.63 10.16 23.52
N PHE A 37 -12.95 9.03 23.29
CA PHE A 37 -13.57 7.77 22.89
C PHE A 37 -13.73 6.78 24.04
N GLU A 38 -13.14 7.07 25.21
CA GLU A 38 -13.26 6.23 26.41
C GLU A 38 -14.71 6.20 26.95
N SER A 39 -15.07 5.08 27.59
CA SER A 39 -16.35 4.95 28.27
C SER A 39 -16.44 5.89 29.46
N ILE A 40 -17.47 6.74 29.49
CA ILE A 40 -17.74 7.67 30.59
C ILE A 40 -18.68 6.98 31.58
N ASN A 41 -18.28 6.88 32.84
CA ASN A 41 -19.15 6.38 33.91
C ASN A 41 -20.33 7.34 34.08
N GLU A 42 -21.55 6.82 33.98
CA GLU A 42 -22.77 7.61 34.11
C GLU A 42 -23.04 7.88 35.60
N ASP A 43 -22.60 9.04 36.07
CA ASP A 43 -23.19 9.68 37.25
C ASP A 43 -24.10 10.83 36.80
N ASN A 44 -24.96 11.32 37.70
CA ASN A 44 -25.90 12.40 37.38
C ASN A 44 -25.28 13.81 37.42
N SER A 45 -23.94 13.92 37.41
CA SER A 45 -23.26 15.20 37.43
C SER A 45 -23.47 15.98 36.12
N LEU A 46 -23.51 17.32 36.22
CA LEU A 46 -23.48 18.19 35.04
C LEU A 46 -22.18 18.02 34.25
N GLU A 47 -21.08 17.75 34.94
CA GLU A 47 -19.76 17.58 34.35
C GLU A 47 -19.68 16.33 33.48
N THR A 48 -20.23 15.20 33.93
CA THR A 48 -20.27 13.96 33.16
C THR A 48 -21.20 14.06 31.95
N LYS A 49 -22.33 14.78 32.06
CA LYS A 49 -23.19 15.09 30.92
C LYS A 49 -22.47 15.94 29.86
N ILE A 50 -21.75 16.98 30.26
CA ILE A 50 -20.96 17.81 29.33
C ILE A 50 -19.87 16.98 28.66
N LYS A 51 -19.15 16.17 29.44
CA LYS A 51 -18.10 15.27 28.92
C LYS A 51 -18.68 14.28 27.91
N LYS A 52 -19.85 13.71 28.18
CA LYS A 52 -20.57 12.78 27.29
C LYS A 52 -20.94 13.46 25.97
N LEU A 53 -21.54 14.64 26.02
CA LEU A 53 -21.88 15.40 24.81
C LEU A 53 -20.65 15.73 23.96
N LYS A 54 -19.53 16.12 24.58
CA LYS A 54 -18.26 16.33 23.86
C LYS A 54 -17.74 15.04 23.22
N SER A 55 -17.80 13.91 23.92
CA SER A 55 -17.45 12.59 23.39
C SER A 55 -18.32 12.22 22.19
N ASP A 56 -19.64 12.40 22.29
CA ASP A 56 -20.58 12.01 21.24
C ASP A 56 -20.38 12.87 19.99
N LEU A 57 -20.18 14.18 20.17
CA LEU A 57 -19.84 15.09 19.08
C LEU A 57 -18.50 14.74 18.43
N ALA A 58 -17.48 14.39 19.22
CA ALA A 58 -16.19 13.95 18.70
C ALA A 58 -16.32 12.67 17.86
N LYS A 59 -17.14 11.71 18.28
CA LYS A 59 -17.40 10.45 17.55
C LYS A 59 -18.07 10.70 16.21
N GLU A 60 -19.10 11.53 16.18
CA GLU A 60 -19.78 11.89 14.94
C GLU A 60 -18.84 12.58 13.96
N HIS A 61 -18.07 13.55 14.45
CA HIS A 61 -17.07 14.25 13.62
C HIS A 61 -15.95 13.32 13.15
N PHE A 62 -15.51 12.38 13.98
CA PHE A 62 -14.49 11.41 13.60
C PHE A 62 -14.97 10.50 12.47
N GLU A 63 -16.21 10.02 12.54
CA GLU A 63 -16.82 9.20 11.48
C GLU A 63 -16.90 9.99 10.15
N LEU A 64 -17.29 11.26 10.21
CA LEU A 64 -17.31 12.12 9.03
C LEU A 64 -15.91 12.37 8.47
N PHE A 65 -14.94 12.62 9.35
CA PHE A 65 -13.54 12.83 8.99
C PHE A 65 -12.94 11.61 8.29
N THR A 66 -13.06 10.43 8.90
CA THR A 66 -12.52 9.18 8.37
C THR A 66 -13.19 8.83 7.04
N ARG A 67 -14.51 8.99 6.93
CA ARG A 67 -15.27 8.73 5.70
C ARG A 67 -14.82 9.61 4.55
N LYS A 68 -14.71 10.92 4.76
CA LYS A 68 -14.25 11.87 3.72
C LYS A 68 -12.84 11.53 3.26
N ARG A 69 -11.93 11.33 4.22
CA ARG A 69 -10.54 11.00 3.93
C ARG A 69 -10.41 9.67 3.18
N PHE A 70 -11.21 8.66 3.53
CA PHE A 70 -11.22 7.38 2.83
C PHE A 70 -11.74 7.51 1.39
N LEU A 71 -12.78 8.32 1.16
CA LEU A 71 -13.26 8.62 -0.20
C LEU A 71 -12.18 9.30 -1.03
N GLU A 72 -11.49 10.29 -0.47
CA GLU A 72 -10.35 10.93 -1.13
C GLU A 72 -9.25 9.90 -1.46
N LEU A 73 -8.96 8.95 -0.56
CA LEU A 73 -7.99 7.88 -0.85
C LEU A 73 -8.45 7.01 -2.02
N ILE A 74 -9.74 6.69 -2.13
CA ILE A 74 -10.28 5.90 -3.25
C ILE A 74 -10.13 6.68 -4.56
N GLU A 75 -10.61 7.92 -4.62
CA GLU A 75 -10.58 8.74 -5.84
C GLU A 75 -9.13 8.91 -6.33
N ASN A 76 -8.24 9.27 -5.41
CA ASN A 76 -6.84 9.51 -5.72
C ASN A 76 -6.04 8.23 -6.01
N SER A 77 -6.51 7.05 -5.57
CA SER A 77 -5.81 5.77 -5.81
C SER A 77 -5.67 5.43 -7.30
N PHE A 78 -6.51 6.00 -8.16
CA PHE A 78 -6.50 5.78 -9.60
C PHE A 78 -5.76 6.87 -10.39
N GLU A 79 -5.43 7.99 -9.75
CA GLU A 79 -4.80 9.16 -10.38
C GLU A 79 -3.27 9.21 -10.15
N GLY A 80 -2.68 8.13 -9.63
CA GLY A 80 -1.24 8.06 -9.33
C GLY A 80 -0.82 8.81 -8.07
N PHE A 81 -1.77 9.25 -7.25
CA PHE A 81 -1.49 9.81 -5.93
C PHE A 81 -0.86 8.75 -5.03
N GLN A 82 0.17 9.14 -4.29
CA GLN A 82 0.79 8.32 -3.27
C GLN A 82 0.66 9.06 -1.95
N PRO A 83 -0.14 8.56 -0.99
CA PRO A 83 -0.19 9.16 0.33
C PRO A 83 1.18 9.00 1.01
N ASN A 84 1.59 10.02 1.74
CA ASN A 84 2.88 10.02 2.48
C ASN A 84 2.86 9.11 3.72
N ASN A 85 1.69 8.55 4.09
CA ASN A 85 1.52 7.68 5.24
C ASN A 85 1.59 6.21 4.83
N ASP A 86 2.49 5.43 5.44
CA ASP A 86 2.66 4.00 5.19
C ASP A 86 1.36 3.20 5.34
N PHE A 87 0.50 3.57 6.29
CA PHE A 87 -0.79 2.92 6.48
C PHE A 87 -1.72 3.20 5.28
N GLU A 88 -1.87 4.46 4.91
CA GLU A 88 -2.72 4.85 3.79
C GLU A 88 -2.18 4.30 2.47
N LEU A 89 -0.87 4.21 2.32
CA LEU A 89 -0.23 3.60 1.16
C LEU A 89 -0.62 2.12 1.00
N LYS A 90 -0.66 1.36 2.11
CA LYS A 90 -1.15 -0.03 2.09
C LYS A 90 -2.61 -0.09 1.68
N ILE A 91 -3.45 0.79 2.22
CA ILE A 91 -4.87 0.89 1.86
C ILE A 91 -5.04 1.20 0.36
N THR A 92 -4.29 2.17 -0.18
CA THR A 92 -4.30 2.52 -1.60
C THR A 92 -3.97 1.32 -2.48
N LYS A 93 -2.93 0.54 -2.13
CA LYS A 93 -2.59 -0.70 -2.86
C LYS A 93 -3.72 -1.72 -2.81
N SER A 94 -4.33 -1.93 -1.64
CA SER A 94 -5.48 -2.84 -1.51
C SER A 94 -6.69 -2.40 -2.35
N ILE A 95 -6.94 -1.09 -2.46
CA ILE A 95 -8.00 -0.54 -3.32
C ILE A 95 -7.70 -0.84 -4.80
N GLN A 96 -6.45 -0.61 -5.23
CA GLN A 96 -6.02 -0.90 -6.61
C GLN A 96 -6.16 -2.40 -6.94
N ASP A 97 -5.77 -3.28 -6.02
CA ASP A 97 -5.89 -4.73 -6.19
C ASP A 97 -7.37 -5.15 -6.31
N LEU A 98 -8.25 -4.64 -5.44
CA LEU A 98 -9.69 -4.88 -5.50
C LEU A 98 -10.29 -4.42 -6.84
N PHE A 99 -9.89 -3.25 -7.31
CA PHE A 99 -10.36 -2.73 -8.60
C PHE A 99 -9.86 -3.57 -9.78
N SER A 100 -8.60 -4.04 -9.73
CA SER A 100 -8.04 -4.96 -10.72
C SER A 100 -8.79 -6.28 -10.77
N GLN A 101 -9.11 -6.87 -9.62
CA GLN A 101 -9.92 -8.08 -9.53
C GLN A 101 -11.32 -7.86 -10.10
N TYR A 102 -11.97 -6.76 -9.75
CA TYR A 102 -13.28 -6.40 -10.30
C TYR A 102 -13.25 -6.28 -11.83
N LYS A 103 -12.25 -5.58 -12.38
CA LYS A 103 -12.06 -5.43 -13.83
C LYS A 103 -11.83 -6.78 -14.52
N SER A 104 -11.06 -7.66 -13.92
CA SER A 104 -10.78 -9.01 -14.45
C SER A 104 -12.05 -9.86 -14.49
N ASN A 105 -12.84 -9.84 -13.42
CA ASN A 105 -14.11 -10.54 -13.35
C ASN A 105 -15.13 -10.04 -14.38
N LEU A 106 -15.21 -8.72 -14.62
CA LEU A 106 -16.10 -8.16 -15.63
C LEU A 106 -15.72 -8.58 -17.05
N LEU A 107 -14.44 -8.70 -17.33
CA LEU A 107 -13.96 -8.99 -18.68
C LEU A 107 -14.06 -10.48 -19.04
N ASN A 108 -14.32 -11.39 -18.08
CA ASN A 108 -14.14 -12.85 -18.26
C ASN A 108 -12.76 -13.24 -18.83
N ILE A 109 -11.84 -12.29 -18.82
CA ILE A 109 -10.44 -12.50 -19.10
C ILE A 109 -9.90 -12.74 -17.71
N GLU A 110 -9.41 -13.95 -17.46
CA GLU A 110 -8.29 -14.11 -16.53
C GLU A 110 -7.20 -13.19 -17.06
N LEU A 111 -7.29 -11.91 -16.73
CA LEU A 111 -6.14 -11.04 -16.68
C LEU A 111 -5.39 -11.71 -15.55
N LYS A 112 -4.54 -12.67 -15.92
CA LYS A 112 -3.26 -12.84 -15.27
C LYS A 112 -2.79 -11.40 -15.19
N THR A 113 -3.04 -10.78 -14.04
CA THR A 113 -2.22 -9.68 -13.57
C THR A 113 -0.85 -10.11 -14.02
N GLU A 114 -0.23 -9.29 -14.86
CA GLU A 114 1.20 -9.34 -14.96
C GLU A 114 1.63 -9.29 -13.51
N ASP A 115 1.84 -10.47 -12.93
CA ASP A 115 2.72 -10.66 -11.82
C ASP A 115 3.83 -9.73 -12.23
N GLN A 116 4.14 -8.80 -11.36
CA GLN A 116 5.53 -8.54 -11.12
C GLN A 116 6.12 -9.91 -10.80
N ARG A 117 6.31 -10.75 -11.82
CA ARG A 117 7.17 -11.90 -11.81
C ARG A 117 8.43 -11.14 -11.54
N GLU A 118 8.86 -11.18 -10.30
CA GLU A 118 10.23 -10.87 -9.96
C GLU A 118 11.02 -11.44 -11.14
N LYS A 119 11.78 -10.59 -11.82
CA LYS A 119 12.64 -11.03 -12.90
C LYS A 119 13.70 -11.89 -12.20
N VAL A 120 13.33 -13.12 -11.86
CA VAL A 120 14.17 -14.06 -11.13
C VAL A 120 15.15 -14.51 -12.17
N PHE A 121 16.41 -14.16 -11.95
CA PHE A 121 17.51 -14.65 -12.75
C PHE A 121 18.00 -15.96 -12.13
N LYS A 122 18.39 -16.91 -12.98
CA LYS A 122 19.02 -18.15 -12.56
C LYS A 122 20.37 -18.28 -13.25
N GLU A 123 21.39 -18.58 -12.45
CA GLU A 123 22.70 -18.95 -12.97
C GLU A 123 22.68 -20.39 -13.46
N VAL A 124 23.15 -20.60 -14.68
CA VAL A 124 23.26 -21.93 -15.30
C VAL A 124 24.60 -22.07 -15.99
N LYS A 125 25.15 -23.30 -15.99
CA LYS A 125 26.37 -23.64 -16.71
C LYS A 125 26.01 -24.22 -18.07
N LEU A 126 26.52 -23.63 -19.15
CA LEU A 126 26.21 -24.09 -20.50
C LEU A 126 27.00 -25.35 -20.85
N SER A 127 26.31 -26.38 -21.34
CA SER A 127 26.91 -27.66 -21.74
C SER A 127 27.30 -27.68 -23.23
N GLN A 128 26.90 -26.66 -23.99
CA GLN A 128 27.24 -26.45 -25.41
C GLN A 128 27.29 -24.95 -25.75
N ASP A 129 27.74 -24.61 -26.96
CA ASP A 129 27.74 -23.23 -27.46
C ASP A 129 26.30 -22.76 -27.73
N VAL A 130 25.96 -21.54 -27.30
CA VAL A 130 24.61 -20.97 -27.41
C VAL A 130 24.67 -19.69 -28.23
N PRO A 131 23.92 -19.57 -29.34
CA PRO A 131 23.89 -18.34 -30.14
C PRO A 131 23.17 -17.22 -29.40
N GLU A 132 23.25 -16.00 -29.92
CA GLU A 132 22.51 -14.86 -29.38
C GLU A 132 20.99 -15.10 -29.47
N PHE A 133 20.25 -14.82 -28.39
CA PHE A 133 18.80 -14.99 -28.32
C PHE A 133 18.12 -13.88 -27.49
N ILE A 134 16.83 -13.68 -27.72
CA ILE A 134 16.02 -12.70 -26.99
C ILE A 134 15.37 -13.37 -25.78
N GLY A 135 15.56 -12.81 -24.59
CA GLY A 135 14.99 -13.32 -23.35
C GLY A 135 13.55 -12.89 -23.09
N GLU A 136 12.91 -13.44 -22.05
CA GLU A 136 11.54 -13.08 -21.65
C GLU A 136 11.40 -11.59 -21.29
N ASP A 137 12.50 -10.92 -20.95
CA ASP A 137 12.57 -9.49 -20.66
C ASP A 137 12.84 -8.60 -21.88
N MET A 138 12.78 -9.16 -23.10
CA MET A 138 13.10 -8.50 -24.38
C MET A 138 14.55 -8.02 -24.50
N ARG A 139 15.48 -8.53 -23.68
CA ARG A 139 16.92 -8.26 -23.82
C ARG A 139 17.61 -9.36 -24.60
N SER A 140 18.70 -8.99 -25.26
CA SER A 140 19.55 -9.95 -25.97
C SER A 140 20.56 -10.60 -25.02
N TYR A 141 20.76 -11.91 -25.17
CA TYR A 141 21.69 -12.73 -24.39
C TYR A 141 22.56 -13.57 -25.32
N GLY A 142 23.85 -13.63 -25.03
CA GLY A 142 24.83 -14.39 -25.81
C GLY A 142 25.51 -13.56 -26.91
N PRO A 143 26.25 -14.21 -27.82
CA PRO A 143 26.51 -15.65 -27.89
C PRO A 143 27.43 -16.12 -26.76
N TYR A 144 27.20 -17.34 -26.26
CA TYR A 144 27.95 -17.94 -25.16
C TYR A 144 28.67 -19.21 -25.60
N LYS A 145 29.77 -19.53 -24.91
CA LYS A 145 30.55 -20.74 -25.16
C LYS A 145 30.22 -21.86 -24.19
N LYS A 146 30.46 -23.09 -24.64
CA LYS A 146 30.42 -24.29 -23.79
C LYS A 146 31.26 -24.11 -22.53
N GLY A 147 30.65 -24.33 -21.38
CA GLY A 147 31.27 -24.27 -20.05
C GLY A 147 31.10 -22.94 -19.33
N GLU A 148 30.58 -21.90 -19.98
CA GLU A 148 30.33 -20.59 -19.35
C GLU A 148 29.16 -20.66 -18.36
N ILE A 149 29.29 -19.93 -17.25
CA ILE A 149 28.23 -19.76 -16.25
C ILE A 149 27.57 -18.42 -16.52
N VAL A 150 26.26 -18.43 -16.82
CA VAL A 150 25.50 -17.24 -17.23
C VAL A 150 24.26 -17.06 -16.39
N SER A 151 23.95 -15.80 -16.06
CA SER A 151 22.73 -15.41 -15.36
C SER A 151 21.70 -14.94 -16.38
N ILE A 152 20.62 -15.70 -16.54
CA ILE A 152 19.55 -15.44 -17.50
C ILE A 152 18.18 -15.54 -16.82
N PRO A 153 17.10 -14.99 -17.41
CA PRO A 153 15.76 -15.11 -16.85
C PRO A 153 15.40 -16.58 -16.57
N LEU A 154 14.78 -16.85 -15.41
CA LEU A 154 14.48 -18.20 -14.92
C LEU A 154 13.82 -19.08 -15.98
N ARG A 155 12.84 -18.55 -16.71
CA ARG A 155 12.13 -19.28 -17.76
C ARG A 155 13.04 -19.71 -18.89
N ASN A 156 14.00 -18.87 -19.26
CA ASN A 156 15.00 -19.22 -20.28
C ASN A 156 15.98 -20.27 -19.74
N ALA A 157 16.43 -20.14 -18.50
CA ALA A 157 17.28 -21.13 -17.84
C ALA A 157 16.60 -22.52 -17.81
N GLU A 158 15.32 -22.58 -17.47
CA GLU A 158 14.54 -23.83 -17.47
C GLU A 158 14.43 -24.46 -18.85
N ILE A 159 14.25 -23.64 -19.91
CA ILE A 159 14.23 -24.13 -21.29
C ILE A 159 15.59 -24.72 -21.65
N LEU A 160 16.70 -24.02 -21.37
CA LEU A 160 18.04 -24.51 -21.68
C LEU A 160 18.38 -25.78 -20.90
N ILE A 161 17.96 -25.90 -19.63
CA ILE A 161 18.15 -27.12 -18.84
C ILE A 161 17.31 -28.27 -19.40
N ARG A 162 16.05 -28.02 -19.77
CA ARG A 162 15.15 -29.03 -20.35
C ARG A 162 15.69 -29.59 -21.66
N GLU A 163 16.21 -28.72 -22.51
CA GLU A 163 16.83 -29.07 -23.79
C GLU A 163 18.26 -29.63 -23.64
N LYS A 164 18.74 -29.83 -22.40
CA LYS A 164 20.10 -30.32 -22.08
C LYS A 164 21.23 -29.46 -22.66
N VAL A 165 20.94 -28.17 -22.85
CA VAL A 165 21.87 -27.15 -23.32
C VAL A 165 22.63 -26.53 -22.15
N ALA A 166 22.04 -26.56 -20.95
CA ALA A 166 22.63 -26.04 -19.73
C ALA A 166 22.37 -26.98 -18.53
N GLU A 167 23.17 -26.83 -17.49
CA GLU A 167 23.06 -27.52 -16.21
C GLU A 167 22.86 -26.51 -15.08
N SER A 168 22.10 -26.92 -14.06
CA SER A 168 21.78 -26.10 -12.89
C SER A 168 22.90 -26.04 -11.87
#